data_AF-A0A3D0P7H2-F1
#
_entry.id   AF-A0A3D0P7H2-F1
#
_cell.length_a   1.000
_cell.length_b   1.000
_cell.length_c   1.000
_cell.angle_alpha   90.00
_cell.angle_beta   90.00
_cell.angle_gamma   90.00
#
_symmetry.space_group_name_H-M   'P 1'
#
loop_
_entity.id
_entity.type
_entity.pdbx_description
1 polymer ?
#
loop_
_entity_poly.entity_id
_entity_poly.type
_entity_poly.pdbx_seq_one_letter_code
_entity_poly.pdbx_strand_id
1 'polypeptide(L)'
;MSKKRKRISRRRLAGQRVLAHVPTHNLDTGEHKPVTAARRYIAKSNLVPPALVNVRRNEHTTDRFFWGEKGLFSAQYAEENHFLFPSLRTIVDSVGEDTIFAGLEATSDDWEEMEEYEYAFV
;
A
#
# COMPACT_ATOMS: atom_id res chain seq x y z
N MET A 1 9.32 24.79 -13.99
CA MET A 1 8.93 24.60 -12.58
C MET A 1 9.04 23.12 -12.24
N SER A 2 10.22 22.66 -11.79
CA SER A 2 10.37 21.26 -11.36
C SER A 2 9.56 21.08 -10.08
N LYS A 3 8.45 20.32 -10.14
CA LYS A 3 7.68 19.95 -8.95
C LYS A 3 8.63 19.15 -8.05
N LYS A 4 9.14 19.80 -7.00
CA LYS A 4 9.99 19.18 -5.98
C LYS A 4 9.25 17.93 -5.48
N ARG A 5 9.78 16.74 -5.79
CA ARG A 5 9.15 15.47 -5.39
C ARG A 5 9.04 15.47 -3.87
N LYS A 6 7.83 15.27 -3.35
CA LYS A 6 7.60 15.13 -1.89
C LYS A 6 8.47 13.97 -1.42
N ARG A 7 9.33 14.21 -0.41
CA ARG A 7 10.15 13.19 0.22
C ARG A 7 9.23 12.06 0.69
N ILE A 8 9.53 10.83 0.29
CA ILE A 8 8.80 9.65 0.77
C ILE A 8 9.30 9.37 2.19
N SER A 9 8.38 9.23 3.15
CA SER A 9 8.74 8.89 4.54
C SER A 9 9.30 7.47 4.60
N ARG A 10 10.16 7.21 5.61
CA ARG A 10 10.71 5.87 5.84
C ARG A 10 9.61 4.84 6.05
N ARG A 11 8.58 5.18 6.84
CA ARG A 11 7.36 4.37 7.03
C ARG A 11 6.68 4.00 5.71
N ARG A 12 6.53 4.97 4.80
CA ARG A 12 5.94 4.69 3.47
C ARG A 12 6.86 3.83 2.60
N LEU A 13 8.18 4.02 2.68
CA LEU A 13 9.15 3.20 1.96
C LEU A 13 9.15 1.75 2.46
N ALA A 14 9.07 1.55 3.78
CA ALA A 14 8.83 0.25 4.41
C ALA A 14 7.55 -0.38 3.87
N GLY A 15 6.42 0.33 3.89
CA GLY A 15 5.17 -0.19 3.33
C GLY A 15 5.24 -0.53 1.85
N GLN A 16 5.96 0.25 1.03
CA GLN A 16 6.21 -0.08 -0.37
C GLN A 16 6.97 -1.41 -0.54
N ARG A 17 7.95 -1.69 0.33
CA ARG A 17 8.67 -2.97 0.32
C ARG A 17 7.76 -4.13 0.74
N VAL A 18 6.93 -3.94 1.76
CA VAL A 18 5.93 -4.96 2.16
C VAL A 18 4.96 -5.26 1.01
N LEU A 19 4.40 -4.22 0.39
CA LEU A 19 3.46 -4.36 -0.72
C LEU A 19 4.09 -5.00 -1.97
N ALA A 20 5.42 -4.98 -2.12
CA ALA A 20 6.12 -5.64 -3.22
C ALA A 20 5.99 -7.17 -3.19
N HIS A 21 5.69 -7.75 -2.02
CA HIS A 21 5.45 -9.18 -1.86
C HIS A 21 3.98 -9.58 -2.10
N VAL A 22 3.09 -8.60 -2.33
CA VAL A 22 1.66 -8.85 -2.56
C VAL A 22 1.39 -9.15 -4.05
N PRO A 23 0.59 -10.19 -4.39
CA PRO A 23 0.22 -10.49 -5.76
C PRO A 23 -0.42 -9.28 -6.47
N THR A 24 0.06 -8.97 -7.68
CA THR A 24 -0.38 -7.80 -8.44
C THR A 24 -1.12 -8.19 -9.71
N HIS A 25 -2.30 -7.60 -9.91
CA HIS A 25 -3.17 -7.78 -11.06
C HIS A 25 -3.27 -6.48 -11.83
N ASN A 26 -3.11 -6.53 -13.15
CA ASN A 26 -3.21 -5.38 -14.03
C ASN A 26 -4.47 -5.50 -14.89
N LEU A 27 -5.25 -4.42 -15.00
CA LEU A 27 -6.38 -4.33 -15.92
C LEU A 27 -6.56 -2.92 -16.46
N ASP A 28 -7.29 -2.82 -17.57
CA ASP A 28 -7.71 -1.54 -18.14
C ASP A 28 -9.06 -1.11 -17.56
N THR A 29 -9.24 0.20 -17.38
CA THR A 29 -10.44 0.81 -16.80
C THR A 29 -11.70 0.53 -17.64
N GLY A 30 -11.55 0.49 -18.97
CA GLY A 30 -12.67 0.39 -19.90
C GLY A 30 -13.66 1.56 -19.74
N GLU A 31 -14.94 1.23 -19.67
CA GLU A 31 -16.04 2.21 -19.59
C GLU A 31 -16.35 2.69 -18.16
N HIS A 32 -15.76 2.09 -17.13
CA HIS A 32 -16.12 2.36 -15.73
C HIS A 32 -15.16 3.35 -15.07
N LYS A 33 -15.50 3.82 -13.87
CA LYS A 33 -14.49 4.48 -13.02
C LYS A 33 -13.48 3.43 -12.53
N PRO A 34 -12.20 3.78 -12.32
CA PRO A 34 -11.16 2.80 -11.93
C PRO A 34 -11.52 1.96 -10.70
N VAL A 35 -12.07 2.58 -9.66
CA VAL A 35 -12.52 1.88 -8.44
C VAL A 35 -13.64 0.87 -8.73
N THR A 36 -14.55 1.19 -9.65
CA THR A 36 -15.65 0.29 -10.05
C THR A 36 -15.11 -0.86 -10.88
N ALA A 37 -14.17 -0.60 -11.79
CA ALA A 37 -13.49 -1.62 -12.57
C ALA A 37 -12.73 -2.61 -11.66
N ALA A 38 -11.98 -2.10 -10.67
CA ALA A 38 -11.30 -2.93 -9.67
C ALA A 38 -12.28 -3.82 -8.89
N ARG A 39 -13.37 -3.26 -8.36
CA ARG A 39 -14.39 -4.03 -7.62
C ARG A 39 -15.03 -5.12 -8.49
N ARG A 40 -15.36 -4.80 -9.74
CA ARG A 40 -15.91 -5.77 -10.69
C ARG A 40 -14.91 -6.88 -11.00
N TYR A 41 -13.64 -6.53 -11.18
CA TYR A 41 -12.58 -7.51 -11.39
C TYR A 41 -12.47 -8.47 -10.21
N ILE A 42 -12.36 -7.95 -8.99
CA ILE A 42 -12.28 -8.74 -7.74
C ILE A 42 -13.46 -9.71 -7.62
N ALA A 43 -14.68 -9.23 -7.85
CA ALA A 43 -15.89 -10.06 -7.76
C ALA A 43 -15.94 -11.13 -8.87
N LYS A 44 -15.50 -10.80 -10.09
CA LYS A 44 -15.53 -11.73 -11.23
C LYS A 44 -14.44 -12.81 -11.14
N SER A 45 -13.25 -12.44 -10.66
CA SER A 45 -12.11 -13.37 -10.53
C SER A 45 -12.09 -14.12 -9.20
N ASN A 46 -13.02 -13.84 -8.28
CA ASN A 46 -13.01 -14.33 -6.91
C ASN A 46 -11.65 -14.10 -6.23
N LEU A 47 -11.15 -12.86 -6.34
CA LEU A 47 -9.81 -12.52 -5.87
C LEU A 47 -9.72 -12.60 -4.34
N VAL A 48 -8.78 -13.39 -3.86
CA VAL A 48 -8.52 -13.56 -2.42
C VAL A 48 -7.58 -12.45 -1.94
N PRO A 49 -7.87 -11.77 -0.81
CA PRO A 49 -6.94 -10.82 -0.21
C PRO A 49 -5.74 -11.53 0.45
N PRO A 50 -4.57 -10.89 0.58
CA PRO A 50 -4.22 -9.56 0.10
C PRO A 50 -3.84 -9.56 -1.40
N ALA A 51 -4.28 -8.54 -2.15
CA ALA A 51 -3.90 -8.39 -3.56
C ALA A 51 -3.81 -6.92 -3.98
N LEU A 52 -2.94 -6.61 -4.94
CA LEU A 52 -2.85 -5.32 -5.59
C LEU A 52 -3.56 -5.34 -6.94
N VAL A 53 -4.32 -4.29 -7.20
CA VAL A 53 -5.07 -4.12 -8.46
C VAL A 53 -4.67 -2.79 -9.08
N ASN A 54 -3.88 -2.88 -10.15
CA ASN A 54 -3.46 -1.76 -10.96
C ASN A 54 -4.47 -1.58 -12.10
N VAL A 55 -5.17 -0.45 -12.08
CA VAL A 55 -6.19 -0.11 -13.05
C VAL A 55 -5.67 1.01 -13.94
N ARG A 56 -5.32 0.67 -15.18
CA ARG A 56 -4.84 1.63 -16.16
C ARG A 56 -6.01 2.48 -16.64
N ARG A 57 -5.96 3.80 -16.39
CA ARG A 57 -6.96 4.77 -16.85
C ARG A 57 -6.69 5.23 -18.27
N ASN A 58 -5.41 5.47 -18.57
CA ASN A 58 -4.88 5.79 -19.89
C ASN A 58 -3.41 5.35 -19.94
N GLU A 59 -2.72 5.59 -21.06
CA GLU A 59 -1.32 5.20 -21.24
C GLU A 59 -0.38 5.75 -20.15
N HIS A 60 -0.69 6.91 -19.57
CA HIS A 60 0.18 7.60 -18.61
C HIS A 60 -0.29 7.52 -17.15
N THR A 61 -1.49 6.99 -16.90
CA THR A 61 -2.14 7.06 -15.59
C THR A 61 -2.66 5.69 -15.20
N THR A 62 -2.16 5.17 -14.09
CA THR A 62 -2.61 3.92 -13.48
C THR A 62 -2.97 4.17 -12.02
N ASP A 63 -4.23 3.90 -11.67
CA ASP A 63 -4.71 3.93 -10.31
C ASP A 63 -4.40 2.60 -9.63
N ARG A 64 -3.79 2.64 -8.45
CA ARG A 64 -3.36 1.44 -7.71
C ARG A 64 -4.24 1.24 -6.49
N PHE A 65 -4.85 0.07 -6.37
CA PHE A 65 -5.70 -0.30 -5.25
C PHE A 65 -5.15 -1.52 -4.51
N PHE A 66 -5.38 -1.57 -3.20
CA PHE A 66 -5.06 -2.69 -2.34
C PHE A 66 -6.37 -3.36 -1.89
N TRP A 67 -6.52 -4.63 -2.21
CA TRP A 67 -7.60 -5.49 -1.76
C TRP A 67 -7.18 -6.17 -0.46
N GLY A 68 -7.74 -5.69 0.65
CA GLY A 68 -7.56 -6.28 1.98
C GLY A 68 -8.83 -6.99 2.45
N GLU A 69 -8.74 -7.69 3.57
CA GLU A 69 -9.85 -8.45 4.16
C GLU A 69 -11.09 -7.59 4.45
N LYS A 70 -10.86 -6.34 4.87
CA LYS A 70 -11.94 -5.39 5.19
C LYS A 70 -12.49 -4.62 3.98
N GLY A 71 -11.85 -4.72 2.81
CA GLY A 71 -12.29 -4.03 1.61
C GLY A 71 -11.17 -3.51 0.71
N LEU A 72 -11.55 -2.62 -0.21
CA LEU A 72 -10.67 -2.02 -1.22
C LEU A 72 -10.18 -0.64 -0.76
N PHE A 73 -8.86 -0.50 -0.65
CA PHE A 73 -8.17 0.73 -0.26
C PHE A 73 -7.32 1.26 -1.41
N SER A 74 -6.87 2.52 -1.34
CA SER A 74 -5.80 2.97 -2.24
C SER A 74 -4.49 2.29 -1.86
N ALA A 75 -3.64 1.97 -2.84
CA ALA A 75 -2.33 1.39 -2.55
C ALA A 75 -1.48 2.33 -1.69
N GLN A 76 -1.54 3.64 -1.93
CA GLN A 76 -0.83 4.62 -1.12
C GLN A 76 -1.25 4.58 0.36
N TYR A 77 -2.55 4.47 0.64
CA TYR A 77 -3.03 4.34 2.02
C TYR A 77 -2.48 3.08 2.69
N ALA A 78 -2.43 1.96 1.96
CA ALA A 78 -1.85 0.73 2.44
C ALA A 78 -0.31 0.82 2.63
N GLU A 79 0.42 1.56 1.77
CA GLU A 79 1.85 1.83 1.96
C GLU A 79 2.10 2.61 3.27
N GLU A 80 1.31 3.65 3.52
CA GLU A 80 1.47 4.53 4.69
C GLU A 80 1.03 3.85 6.00
N ASN A 81 0.03 2.96 5.93
CA ASN A 81 -0.59 2.32 7.09
C ASN A 81 -0.45 0.79 7.08
N HIS A 82 0.64 0.26 6.52
CA HIS A 82 0.82 -1.19 6.31
C HIS A 82 0.70 -2.02 7.60
N PHE A 83 1.08 -1.43 8.75
CA PHE A 83 0.96 -2.04 10.08
C PHE A 83 -0.49 -2.25 10.55
N LEU A 84 -1.48 -1.59 9.93
CA LEU A 84 -2.90 -1.78 10.24
C LEU A 84 -3.51 -3.03 9.58
N PHE A 85 -2.79 -3.69 8.67
CA PHE A 85 -3.30 -4.83 7.91
C PHE A 85 -2.68 -6.13 8.41
N PRO A 86 -3.44 -7.02 9.09
CA PRO A 86 -2.91 -8.28 9.61
C PRO A 86 -2.24 -9.15 8.55
N SER A 87 -2.81 -9.21 7.34
CA SER A 87 -2.27 -9.95 6.22
C SER A 87 -0.91 -9.44 5.73
N LEU A 88 -0.65 -8.13 5.84
CA LEU A 88 0.67 -7.56 5.53
C LEU A 88 1.68 -7.84 6.63
N ARG A 89 1.25 -7.90 7.90
CA ARG A 89 2.12 -8.32 9.01
C ARG A 89 2.59 -9.76 8.85
N THR A 90 1.71 -10.68 8.45
CA THR A 90 2.10 -12.07 8.17
C THR A 90 3.17 -12.16 7.07
N ILE A 91 3.09 -11.31 6.05
CA ILE A 91 4.12 -11.21 5.02
C ILE A 91 5.46 -10.76 5.65
N VAL A 92 5.43 -9.71 6.48
CA VAL A 92 6.63 -9.22 7.19
C VAL A 92 7.26 -10.32 8.05
N ASP A 93 6.46 -11.01 8.84
CA ASP A 93 6.92 -12.09 9.71
C ASP A 93 7.53 -13.25 8.89
N SER A 94 6.98 -13.54 7.72
CA SER A 94 7.47 -14.63 6.84
C SER A 94 8.77 -14.31 6.10
N VAL A 95 8.96 -13.05 5.68
CA VAL A 95 10.15 -12.61 4.93
C VAL A 95 11.28 -12.18 5.88
N GLY A 96 10.92 -11.73 7.08
CA GLY A 96 11.83 -11.19 8.09
C GLY A 96 11.91 -9.67 8.03
N GLU A 97 11.75 -9.03 9.19
CA GLU A 97 11.87 -7.59 9.38
C GLU A 97 13.23 -7.06 8.92
N ASP A 98 14.31 -7.78 9.25
CA ASP A 98 15.68 -7.41 8.86
C ASP A 98 15.83 -7.30 7.33
N THR A 99 15.17 -8.19 6.59
CA THR A 99 15.20 -8.20 5.12
C THR A 99 14.38 -7.04 4.56
N ILE A 100 13.16 -6.83 5.05
CA ILE A 100 12.26 -5.79 4.54
C ILE A 100 12.76 -4.40 4.92
N PHE A 101 13.30 -4.22 6.11
CA PHE A 101 13.69 -2.92 6.65
C PHE A 101 15.20 -2.66 6.58
N ALA A 102 15.98 -3.53 5.92
CA ALA A 102 17.40 -3.31 5.65
C ALA A 102 17.68 -1.90 5.09
N GLY A 103 18.54 -1.14 5.77
CA GLY A 103 18.90 0.23 5.38
C GLY A 103 17.80 1.28 5.62
N LEU A 104 16.75 0.94 6.36
CA LEU A 104 15.75 1.88 6.91
C LEU A 104 15.94 2.09 8.41
N GLU A 105 17.19 1.98 8.90
CA GLU A 105 17.52 2.08 10.33
C GLU A 105 16.90 3.33 10.98
N ALA A 106 16.36 3.13 12.19
CA ALA A 106 15.72 4.19 12.96
C ALA A 106 16.79 5.19 13.44
N THR A 107 16.73 6.43 12.94
CA THR A 107 17.40 7.57 13.59
C THR A 107 16.49 8.08 14.71
N SER A 108 17.09 8.67 15.75
CA SER A 108 16.42 9.17 16.97
C SER A 108 15.16 10.03 16.73
N ASP A 109 15.03 10.68 15.57
CA ASP A 109 13.83 11.42 15.12
C ASP A 109 12.53 10.60 15.04
N ASP A 110 12.57 9.25 15.01
CA ASP A 110 11.36 8.43 14.78
C ASP A 110 10.47 8.24 16.03
N TRP A 111 11.01 8.45 17.23
CA TRP A 111 10.23 8.31 18.47
C TRP A 111 9.31 9.51 18.71
N GLU A 112 9.71 10.71 18.31
CA GLU A 112 8.88 11.93 18.42
C GLU A 112 7.62 11.85 17.53
N GLU A 113 7.72 11.29 16.32
CA GLU A 113 6.59 11.15 15.40
C GLU A 113 5.58 10.08 15.89
N MET A 114 6.01 9.09 16.67
CA MET A 114 5.10 8.07 17.25
C MET A 114 4.31 8.58 18.46
N GLU A 115 4.93 9.35 19.35
CA GLU A 115 4.27 9.92 20.53
C GLU A 115 3.16 10.92 20.13
N GLU A 116 3.37 11.71 19.08
CA GLU A 116 2.38 12.69 18.59
C GLU A 116 1.06 12.01 18.15
N TYR A 117 1.11 10.80 17.61
CA TYR A 117 -0.09 10.06 17.20
C TYR A 117 -0.80 9.35 18.35
N GLU A 118 -0.09 8.89 19.38
CA GLU A 118 -0.73 8.29 20.56
C GLU A 118 -1.59 9.33 21.32
N TYR A 119 -1.18 10.59 21.29
CA TYR A 119 -1.92 11.73 21.86
C TYR A 119 -3.04 12.28 20.96
N ALA A 120 -3.05 12.00 19.66
CA ALA A 120 -4.07 12.49 18.74
C ALA A 120 -5.41 11.72 18.81
N PHE A 121 -5.50 10.68 19.65
CA PHE A 121 -6.69 9.86 19.87
C PHE A 121 -7.31 10.01 21.27
N VAL A 122 -6.98 11.08 22.01
CA VAL A 122 -7.66 11.47 23.26
C VAL A 122 -8.72 12.55 22.99
#